data_AF-A0A2D7TCX1-F1
#
_entry.id   AF-A0A2D7TCX1-F1
#
_cell.length_a   1.000
_cell.length_b   1.000
_cell.length_c   1.000
_cell.angle_alpha   90.00
_cell.angle_beta   90.00
_cell.angle_gamma   90.00
#
_symmetry.space_group_name_H-M   'P 1'
#
loop_
_entity.id
_entity.type
_entity.pdbx_description
1 polymer ?
#
loop_
_entity_poly.entity_id
_entity_poly.type
_entity_poly.pdbx_seq_one_letter_code
_entity_poly.pdbx_strand_id
1 'polypeptide(L)'
;MLKELIVKNIVLIESIKIEFKKGLSVLTGETGTGKSILLDSLGLIVGNRVDFNLIRHGETDAYVTAIFQINEKHPVIKVIQKYDIEFEDELIIRRHIKADGKSKCLVNDTIITRSALIEITDYLIEIQGQFDDRGLLDIKTHLSLLDDYSNHD
;
A
#
# COMPACT_ATOMS: atom_id res chain seq x y z
N MET A 1 6.11 -4.94 -8.45
CA MET A 1 5.04 -4.21 -9.17
C MET A 1 3.70 -4.61 -8.56
N LEU A 2 2.81 -3.65 -8.31
CA LEU A 2 1.41 -3.92 -7.93
C LEU A 2 0.71 -4.67 -9.07
N LYS A 3 0.29 -5.91 -8.82
CA LYS A 3 -0.38 -6.80 -9.78
C LYS A 3 -1.89 -6.74 -9.61
N GLU A 4 -2.36 -6.72 -8.36
CA GLU A 4 -3.79 -6.74 -8.07
C GLU A 4 -4.11 -5.87 -6.85
N LEU A 5 -5.26 -5.18 -6.90
CA LEU A 5 -5.86 -4.49 -5.75
C LEU A 5 -7.29 -4.99 -5.57
N ILE A 6 -7.56 -5.55 -4.39
CA ILE A 6 -8.89 -6.01 -3.97
C ILE A 6 -9.35 -5.09 -2.85
N VAL A 7 -10.51 -4.47 -3.04
CA VAL A 7 -11.12 -3.58 -2.04
C VAL A 7 -12.51 -4.11 -1.73
N LYS A 8 -12.80 -4.31 -0.44
CA LYS A 8 -14.14 -4.69 0.03
C LYS A 8 -14.64 -3.78 1.13
N ASN A 9 -15.92 -3.45 1.06
CA ASN A 9 -16.65 -2.66 2.05
C ASN A 9 -16.02 -1.28 2.34
N ILE A 10 -15.49 -0.60 1.33
CA ILE A 10 -14.91 0.75 1.49
C ILE A 10 -15.83 1.80 0.84
N VAL A 11 -16.38 2.72 1.64
CA VAL A 11 -17.27 3.81 1.21
C VAL A 11 -18.40 3.29 0.30
N LEU A 12 -18.35 3.57 -1.00
CA LEU A 12 -19.36 3.14 -1.97
C LEU A 12 -19.08 1.75 -2.58
N ILE A 13 -17.92 1.16 -2.30
CA ILE A 13 -17.47 -0.12 -2.85
C ILE A 13 -17.91 -1.27 -1.93
N GLU A 14 -18.77 -2.15 -2.43
CA GLU A 14 -19.05 -3.45 -1.81
C GLU A 14 -17.88 -4.41 -2.04
N SER A 15 -17.51 -4.61 -3.31
CA SER A 15 -16.35 -5.41 -3.70
C SER A 15 -15.86 -4.98 -5.07
N ILE A 16 -14.55 -4.77 -5.20
CA ILE A 16 -13.89 -4.57 -6.49
C ILE A 16 -12.56 -5.32 -6.49
N LYS A 17 -12.19 -5.82 -7.66
CA LYS A 17 -10.89 -6.42 -7.96
C LYS A 17 -10.35 -5.71 -9.20
N ILE A 18 -9.15 -5.16 -9.10
CA ILE A 18 -8.47 -4.46 -10.19
C ILE A 18 -7.16 -5.18 -10.47
N GLU A 19 -6.96 -5.61 -11.71
CA GLU A 19 -5.71 -6.19 -12.19
C GLU A 19 -4.91 -5.13 -12.94
N PHE A 20 -3.65 -4.93 -12.52
CA PHE A 20 -2.75 -3.95 -13.10
C PHE A 20 -1.79 -4.61 -14.08
N LYS A 21 -1.50 -3.90 -15.17
CA LYS A 21 -0.51 -4.32 -16.17
C LYS A 21 0.74 -3.46 -16.08
N LYS A 22 1.87 -4.02 -16.50
CA LYS A 22 3.16 -3.34 -16.46
C LYS A 22 3.12 -2.07 -17.32
N GLY A 23 3.76 -1.01 -16.83
CA GLY A 23 3.81 0.29 -17.49
C GLY A 23 2.81 1.25 -16.86
N LEU A 24 2.11 2.00 -17.70
CA LEU A 24 1.19 3.05 -17.25
C LEU A 24 -0.24 2.51 -17.17
N SER A 25 -0.83 2.60 -15.98
CA SER A 25 -2.27 2.41 -15.78
C SER A 25 -2.93 3.76 -15.52
N VAL A 26 -3.92 4.12 -16.34
CA VAL A 26 -4.65 5.39 -16.21
C VAL A 26 -6.03 5.10 -15.67
N LEU A 27 -6.34 5.64 -14.49
CA LEU A 27 -7.67 5.60 -13.89
C LEU A 27 -8.43 6.86 -14.30
N THR A 28 -9.53 6.69 -15.03
CA THR A 28 -10.44 7.78 -15.46
C THR A 28 -11.81 7.63 -14.80
N GLY A 29 -12.57 8.72 -14.75
CA GLY A 29 -13.91 8.75 -14.18
C GLY A 29 -14.54 10.14 -14.34
N GLU A 30 -15.85 10.24 -14.16
CA GLU A 30 -16.62 11.48 -14.29
C GLU A 30 -16.43 12.40 -13.08
N THR A 31 -16.60 11.84 -11.89
CA THR A 31 -16.43 12.52 -10.60
C THR A 31 -15.29 11.81 -9.86
N GLY A 32 -14.27 12.55 -9.42
CA GLY A 32 -13.02 11.99 -8.85
C GLY A 32 -13.19 11.06 -7.63
N THR A 33 -14.41 10.82 -7.14
CA THR A 33 -14.77 9.94 -6.04
C THR A 33 -14.19 8.53 -6.19
N GLY A 34 -14.31 7.89 -7.36
CA GLY A 34 -13.78 6.54 -7.57
C GLY A 34 -12.24 6.50 -7.46
N LYS A 35 -11.57 7.50 -8.01
CA LYS A 35 -10.11 7.63 -7.93
C LYS A 35 -9.66 7.88 -6.48
N SER A 36 -10.32 8.79 -5.77
CA SER A 36 -10.00 9.09 -4.37
C SER A 36 -10.19 7.86 -3.47
N ILE A 37 -11.28 7.10 -3.62
CA ILE A 37 -11.50 5.87 -2.85
C ILE A 37 -10.39 4.84 -3.08
N LEU A 38 -9.90 4.72 -4.33
CA LEU A 38 -8.77 3.83 -4.64
C LEU A 38 -7.46 4.33 -4.04
N LEU A 39 -7.21 5.64 -4.04
CA LEU A 39 -6.05 6.24 -3.39
C LEU A 39 -6.10 6.06 -1.87
N ASP A 40 -7.26 6.24 -1.23
CA ASP A 40 -7.46 5.99 0.20
C ASP A 40 -7.20 4.51 0.53
N SER A 41 -7.67 3.61 -0.34
CA SER A 41 -7.43 2.16 -0.22
C SER A 41 -5.94 1.83 -0.32
N LEU A 42 -5.21 2.43 -1.26
CA LEU A 42 -3.75 2.29 -1.34
C LEU A 42 -3.05 2.92 -0.13
N GLY A 43 -3.56 4.03 0.39
CA GLY A 43 -3.08 4.64 1.63
C GLY A 43 -3.15 3.68 2.82
N LEU A 44 -4.23 2.88 2.92
CA LEU A 44 -4.35 1.83 3.94
C LEU A 44 -3.28 0.74 3.79
N ILE A 45 -2.91 0.39 2.56
CA ILE A 45 -1.84 -0.58 2.25
C ILE A 45 -0.47 -0.02 2.65
N VAL A 46 -0.17 1.25 2.38
CA VAL A 46 1.08 1.93 2.78
C VAL A 46 1.13 2.21 4.29
N GLY A 47 0.07 1.88 5.02
CA GLY A 47 0.03 2.01 6.46
C GLY A 47 -0.33 3.42 6.94
N ASN A 48 -1.10 4.20 6.17
CA ASN A 48 -1.71 5.42 6.67
C ASN A 48 -2.58 5.15 7.91
N ARG A 49 -2.87 6.21 8.68
CA ARG A 49 -3.82 6.09 9.80
C ARG A 49 -5.19 5.71 9.22
N VAL A 50 -5.86 4.79 9.90
CA VAL A 50 -7.18 4.33 9.50
C VAL A 50 -8.20 5.41 9.86
N ASP A 51 -8.94 5.89 8.87
CA ASP A 51 -10.23 6.53 9.11
C ASP A 51 -11.31 5.46 9.07
N PHE A 52 -11.94 5.18 10.21
CA PHE A 52 -12.98 4.15 10.32
C PHE A 52 -14.29 4.56 9.61
N ASN A 53 -14.44 5.83 9.24
CA ASN A 53 -15.54 6.28 8.38
C ASN A 53 -15.43 5.75 6.94
N LEU A 54 -14.27 5.19 6.56
CA LEU A 54 -14.10 4.51 5.28
C LEU A 54 -14.88 3.19 5.22
N ILE A 55 -15.27 2.60 6.35
CA ILE A 55 -16.09 1.38 6.34
C ILE A 55 -17.45 1.72 5.71
N ARG A 56 -17.84 0.94 4.70
CA ARG A 56 -19.13 1.09 4.02
C ARG A 56 -20.29 1.05 5.03
N HIS A 57 -21.25 1.94 4.84
CA HIS A 57 -22.40 2.05 5.73
C HIS A 57 -23.17 0.71 5.81
N GLY A 58 -23.41 0.23 7.03
CA GLY A 58 -24.09 -1.04 7.30
C GLY A 58 -23.14 -2.24 7.45
N GLU A 59 -21.86 -2.09 7.13
CA GLU A 59 -20.85 -3.14 7.27
C GLU A 59 -20.13 -3.06 8.63
N THR A 60 -19.68 -4.22 9.12
CA THR A 60 -18.97 -4.30 10.41
C THR A 60 -17.44 -4.28 10.26
N ASP A 61 -16.96 -4.51 9.05
CA ASP A 61 -15.55 -4.50 8.71
C ASP A 61 -15.32 -4.21 7.21
N ALA A 62 -14.07 -3.89 6.89
CA ALA A 62 -13.61 -3.67 5.53
C ALA A 62 -12.16 -4.12 5.38
N TYR A 63 -11.76 -4.46 4.15
CA TYR A 63 -10.38 -4.83 3.88
C TYR A 63 -9.90 -4.40 2.51
N VAL A 64 -8.62 -4.08 2.48
CA VAL A 64 -7.87 -3.83 1.25
C VAL A 64 -6.77 -4.86 1.17
N THR A 65 -6.63 -5.51 0.02
CA THR A 65 -5.52 -6.43 -0.27
C THR A 65 -4.80 -5.95 -1.53
N ALA A 66 -3.49 -5.76 -1.43
CA ALA A 66 -2.61 -5.49 -2.56
C ALA A 66 -1.69 -6.69 -2.77
N ILE A 67 -1.63 -7.16 -4.01
CA ILE A 67 -0.76 -8.26 -4.42
C ILE A 67 0.35 -7.69 -5.28
N PHE A 68 1.59 -7.94 -4.88
CA PHE A 68 2.77 -7.51 -5.60
C PHE A 68 3.51 -8.68 -6.19
N GLN A 69 3.85 -8.56 -7.47
CA GLN A 69 4.85 -9.42 -8.09
C GLN A 69 6.23 -8.80 -7.86
N ILE A 70 7.12 -9.54 -7.19
CA ILE A 70 8.43 -9.05 -6.75
C ILE A 70 9.51 -9.96 -7.33
N ASN A 71 10.63 -9.36 -7.74
CA ASN A 71 11.81 -10.12 -8.17
C ASN A 71 12.62 -10.54 -6.93
N GLU A 72 13.18 -11.75 -6.92
CA GLU A 72 14.09 -12.26 -5.87
C GLU A 72 15.25 -11.32 -5.48
N LYS A 73 15.64 -10.38 -6.34
CA LYS A 73 16.68 -9.37 -6.06
C LYS A 73 16.16 -8.08 -5.45
N HIS A 74 14.85 -7.95 -5.23
CA HIS A 74 14.26 -6.71 -4.77
C HIS A 74 14.64 -6.41 -3.30
N PRO A 75 15.03 -5.17 -2.95
CA PRO A 75 15.51 -4.83 -1.60
C PRO A 75 14.53 -5.17 -0.46
N VAL A 76 13.22 -5.10 -0.74
CA VAL A 76 12.15 -5.45 0.22
C VAL A 76 12.29 -6.85 0.80
N ILE A 77 12.94 -7.79 0.11
CA ILE A 77 13.13 -9.17 0.57
C ILE A 77 13.94 -9.19 1.87
N LYS A 78 14.95 -8.33 1.98
CA LYS A 78 15.74 -8.19 3.22
C LYS A 78 14.92 -7.63 4.38
N VAL A 79 13.88 -6.84 4.08
CA VAL A 79 13.01 -6.21 5.08
C VAL A 79 12.02 -7.23 5.62
N ILE A 80 11.32 -7.95 4.74
CA ILE A 80 10.31 -8.95 5.12
C ILE A 80 10.94 -10.12 5.91
N GLN A 81 12.20 -10.46 5.62
CA GLN A 81 12.96 -11.46 6.39
C GLN A 81 13.19 -11.07 7.85
N LYS A 82 13.25 -9.77 8.20
CA LYS A 82 13.37 -9.32 9.60
C LYS A 82 12.12 -9.66 10.43
N TYR A 83 11.00 -9.91 9.75
CA TYR A 83 9.69 -10.17 10.33
C TYR A 83 9.25 -11.63 10.16
N ASP A 84 10.17 -12.52 9.78
CA ASP A 84 9.92 -13.94 9.53
C ASP A 84 8.81 -14.19 8.48
N ILE A 85 8.69 -13.29 7.50
CA ILE A 85 7.70 -13.38 6.43
C ILE A 85 8.31 -14.15 5.26
N GLU A 86 7.72 -15.31 4.95
CA GLU A 86 8.07 -16.10 3.77
C GLU A 86 7.45 -15.51 2.50
N PHE A 87 8.18 -15.62 1.40
CA PHE A 87 7.77 -15.15 0.07
C PHE A 87 8.25 -16.17 -0.97
N GLU A 88 7.34 -16.64 -1.82
CA GLU A 88 7.65 -17.51 -2.96
C GLU A 88 7.60 -16.68 -4.25
N ASP A 89 6.40 -16.35 -4.74
CA ASP A 89 6.21 -15.61 -6.00
C ASP A 89 5.58 -14.23 -5.82
N GLU A 90 4.67 -14.11 -4.84
CA GLU A 90 3.87 -12.91 -4.63
C GLU A 90 3.89 -12.48 -3.17
N LEU A 91 3.90 -11.16 -2.98
CA LEU A 91 3.77 -10.54 -1.68
C LEU A 91 2.36 -9.99 -1.56
N ILE A 92 1.60 -10.55 -0.64
CA ILE A 92 0.21 -10.23 -0.40
C ILE A 92 0.14 -9.39 0.86
N ILE A 93 -0.17 -8.12 0.70
CA ILE A 93 -0.35 -7.18 1.81
C ILE A 93 -1.84 -6.97 2.02
N ARG A 94 -2.33 -7.19 3.24
CA ARG A 94 -3.74 -6.97 3.59
C ARG A 94 -3.87 -6.06 4.80
N ARG A 95 -4.72 -5.05 4.67
CA ARG A 95 -5.21 -4.23 5.77
C ARG A 95 -6.66 -4.59 6.07
N HIS A 96 -6.94 -5.03 7.30
CA HIS A 96 -8.29 -5.27 7.81
C HIS A 96 -8.65 -4.16 8.81
N ILE A 97 -9.83 -3.56 8.67
CA ILE A 97 -10.35 -2.54 9.58
C ILE A 97 -11.73 -2.98 10.06
N LYS A 98 -12.02 -2.77 11.34
CA LYS A 98 -13.29 -3.14 11.98
C LYS A 98 -13.97 -1.92 12.55
N ALA A 99 -15.30 -1.93 12.56
CA ALA A 99 -16.12 -0.84 13.10
C ALA A 99 -15.91 -0.63 14.62
N ASP A 100 -15.36 -1.62 15.32
CA ASP A 100 -14.98 -1.54 16.74
C ASP A 100 -13.68 -0.72 17.00
N GLY A 101 -13.15 -0.05 15.97
CA GLY A 101 -11.94 0.76 16.07
C GLY A 101 -10.64 -0.05 15.99
N LYS A 102 -10.70 -1.36 15.72
CA LYS A 102 -9.50 -2.18 15.56
C LYS A 102 -9.08 -2.29 14.10
N SER A 103 -7.78 -2.45 13.89
CA SER A 103 -7.23 -2.71 12.57
C SER A 103 -6.03 -3.66 12.67
N LYS A 104 -5.89 -4.52 11.67
CA LYS A 104 -4.81 -5.50 11.55
C LYS A 104 -4.10 -5.34 10.21
N CYS A 105 -2.79 -5.54 10.23
CA CYS A 105 -1.94 -5.62 9.05
C CYS A 105 -1.50 -7.07 8.91
N LEU A 106 -1.60 -7.60 7.70
CA LEU A 106 -1.08 -8.91 7.35
C LEU A 106 -0.20 -8.81 6.12
N VAL A 107 0.88 -9.58 6.11
CA VAL A 107 1.73 -9.79 4.94
C VAL A 107 2.01 -11.29 4.84
N ASN A 108 1.63 -11.91 3.72
CA ASN A 108 1.68 -13.37 3.52
C ASN A 108 1.21 -14.15 4.75
N ASP A 109 -0.04 -13.87 5.15
CA ASP A 109 -0.73 -14.45 6.33
C ASP A 109 -0.09 -14.20 7.71
N THR A 110 1.04 -13.51 7.76
CA THR A 110 1.72 -13.12 9.00
C THR A 110 1.19 -11.77 9.50
N ILE A 111 0.77 -11.71 10.77
CA ILE A 111 0.32 -10.46 11.40
C ILE A 111 1.52 -9.59 11.73
N ILE A 112 1.49 -8.33 11.29
CA ILE A 112 2.56 -7.37 11.55
C ILE A 112 2.05 -6.09 12.19
N THR A 113 2.98 -5.30 12.74
CA THR A 113 2.68 -3.96 13.25
C THR A 113 2.50 -2.97 12.10
N ARG A 114 1.85 -1.83 12.39
CA ARG A 114 1.74 -0.73 11.41
C ARG A 114 3.11 -0.18 11.00
N SER A 115 4.09 -0.13 11.92
CA SER A 115 5.43 0.36 11.60
C SER A 115 6.17 -0.57 10.65
N ALA A 116 6.06 -1.89 10.86
CA ALA A 116 6.60 -2.89 9.92
C ALA A 116 5.94 -2.78 8.54
N LEU A 117 4.61 -2.57 8.51
CA LEU A 117 3.90 -2.36 7.25
C LEU A 117 4.46 -1.17 6.48
N ILE A 118 4.66 -0.03 7.14
CA ILE A 118 5.24 1.18 6.53
C ILE A 118 6.64 0.87 5.99
N GLU A 119 7.53 0.27 6.79
CA GLU A 119 8.89 -0.08 6.38
C GLU A 119 8.90 -0.98 5.14
N ILE A 120 7.99 -1.96 5.05
CA ILE A 120 7.87 -2.84 3.89
C ILE A 120 7.36 -2.06 2.67
N THR A 121 6.32 -1.24 2.85
CA THR A 121 5.65 -0.57 1.73
C THR A 121 6.44 0.60 1.16
N ASP A 122 7.35 1.20 1.92
CA ASP A 122 8.26 2.25 1.46
C ASP A 122 9.16 1.77 0.29
N TYR A 123 9.37 0.45 0.17
CA TYR A 123 10.07 -0.14 -0.99
C TYR A 123 9.16 -0.49 -2.17
N LEU A 124 7.84 -0.46 -2.01
CA LEU A 124 6.88 -1.05 -2.95
C LEU A 124 5.97 -0.03 -3.63
N ILE A 125 5.53 0.99 -2.87
CA ILE A 125 4.59 2.01 -3.34
C ILE A 125 5.11 3.36 -2.90
N GLU A 126 5.17 4.28 -3.86
CA GLU A 126 5.23 5.71 -3.61
C GLU A 126 3.90 6.33 -4.06
N ILE A 127 3.22 7.04 -3.16
CA ILE A 127 2.00 7.78 -3.47
C ILE A 127 2.37 9.26 -3.49
N GLN A 128 2.18 9.90 -4.65
CA GLN A 128 2.41 11.33 -4.84
C GLN A 128 1.06 12.06 -4.87
N GLY A 129 0.89 13.06 -3.99
CA GLY A 129 -0.37 13.75 -3.72
C GLY A 129 -0.24 15.28 -3.71
N GLN A 130 -1.34 15.98 -3.38
CA GLN A 130 -1.35 17.46 -3.33
C GLN A 130 -0.72 18.04 -2.04
N PHE A 131 -0.31 17.20 -1.08
CA PHE A 131 0.31 17.61 0.18
C PHE A 131 1.36 16.56 0.60
N ASP A 132 2.59 16.69 0.12
CA ASP A 132 3.65 15.69 0.37
C ASP A 132 4.76 16.23 1.28
N ASP A 133 4.90 15.60 2.45
CA ASP A 133 6.10 15.61 3.31
C ASP A 133 6.97 14.34 3.07
N ARG A 134 6.71 13.54 2.03
CA ARG A 134 7.39 12.26 1.74
C ARG A 134 7.74 12.13 0.26
N GLY A 135 8.83 11.42 -0.05
CA GLY A 135 9.33 11.23 -1.42
C GLY A 135 10.25 12.38 -1.85
N LEU A 136 10.15 12.84 -3.12
CA LEU A 136 11.02 13.88 -3.69
C LEU A 136 11.05 15.21 -2.94
N LEU A 137 10.07 15.50 -2.08
CA LEU A 137 10.03 16.73 -1.28
C LEU A 137 10.58 16.55 0.14
N ASP A 138 10.89 15.32 0.56
CA ASP A 138 11.55 15.06 1.84
C ASP A 138 13.06 15.35 1.72
N ILE A 139 13.51 16.42 2.36
CA ILE A 139 14.90 16.87 2.40
C ILE A 139 15.86 15.74 2.82
N LYS A 140 15.41 14.80 3.66
CA LYS A 140 16.26 13.67 4.10
C LYS A 140 16.62 12.71 2.97
N THR A 141 15.82 12.65 1.92
CA THR A 141 16.05 11.77 0.75
C THR A 141 16.95 12.42 -0.30
N HIS A 142 17.13 13.74 -0.26
CA HIS A 142 17.86 14.48 -1.30
C HIS A 142 19.34 14.13 -1.36
N LEU A 143 19.96 13.85 -0.22
CA LEU A 143 21.39 13.52 -0.16
C LEU A 143 21.65 12.18 -0.86
N SER A 144 20.90 11.13 -0.52
CA SER A 144 21.11 9.81 -1.16
C SER A 144 20.80 9.84 -2.65
N LEU A 145 19.80 10.64 -3.07
CA LEU A 145 19.51 10.84 -4.49
C LEU A 145 20.68 11.49 -5.25
N LEU A 146 21.39 12.43 -4.63
CA LEU A 146 22.56 13.09 -5.22
C LEU A 146 23.78 12.16 -5.22
N ASP A 147 23.98 11.41 -4.14
CA ASP A 147 25.05 10.43 -3.99
C ASP A 147 24.90 9.32 -5.06
N ASP A 148 23.68 8.79 -5.23
CA ASP A 148 23.35 7.83 -6.29
C ASP A 148 23.63 8.39 -7.70
N TYR A 149 23.25 9.64 -7.97
CA TYR A 149 23.51 10.28 -9.27
C TYR A 149 25.00 10.47 -9.54
N SER A 150 25.78 10.77 -8.50
CA SER A 150 27.22 11.03 -8.62
C SER A 150 28.08 9.77 -8.53
N ASN A 151 27.47 8.58 -8.33
CA ASN A 151 28.17 7.33 -7.97
C ASN A 151 29.11 7.53 -6.77
N HIS A 152 28.67 8.31 -5.79
CA HIS A 152 29.40 8.54 -4.55
C HIS A 152 28.81 7.59 -3.49
N ASP A 153 29.64 6.71 -2.93
CA ASP A 153 29.28 5.84 -1.81
C ASP A 153 29.23 6.60 -0.47
#